data_AF-A0A3M0Y0M8-F1
#
_entry.id   AF-A0A3M0Y0M8-F1
#
_cell.length_a   1.000
_cell.length_b   1.000
_cell.length_c   1.000
_cell.angle_alpha   90.00
_cell.angle_beta   90.00
_cell.angle_gamma   90.00
#
_symmetry.space_group_name_H-M   'P 1'
#
loop_
_entity.id
_entity.type
_entity.pdbx_description
1 polymer ?
#
loop_
_entity_poly.entity_id
_entity_poly.type
_entity_poly.pdbx_seq_one_letter_code
_entity_poly.pdbx_strand_id
1 'polypeptide(L)'
;MSEFALRDIENSSVVRWPADRFSDGNIYAADSESNIDWSSLEAIGRNLTHGKVNNDFGEIDALLNMTTFVDSVSALFTNSSGDPINTTNFLVFKKTLYDVPITNSTNNTNFVTGITWDTSDDTNGEFDVGDKEDLVFLAEINKNKTGAYGVYDYEIRIPAKLREYYDANSREVVLYVELR
;
A
#
# COMPACT_ATOMS: atom_id res chain seq x y z
N MET A 1 -7.94 6.40 -25.60
CA MET A 1 -7.89 7.55 -24.68
C MET A 1 -8.96 7.30 -23.64
N SER A 2 -8.54 7.02 -22.40
CA SER A 2 -9.42 6.96 -21.23
C SER A 2 -9.44 8.34 -20.58
N GLU A 3 -10.60 8.77 -20.10
CA GLU A 3 -10.82 10.09 -19.52
C GLU A 3 -11.65 9.95 -18.25
N PHE A 4 -11.32 10.73 -17.22
CA PHE A 4 -12.10 10.85 -15.99
C PHE A 4 -12.65 12.29 -15.88
N ALA A 5 -13.92 12.39 -15.52
CA ALA A 5 -14.61 13.67 -15.36
C ALA A 5 -15.44 13.67 -14.07
N LEU A 6 -15.26 14.68 -13.23
CA LEU A 6 -16.23 15.02 -12.20
C LEU A 6 -17.21 16.05 -12.77
N ARG A 7 -18.50 15.86 -12.50
CA ARG A 7 -19.59 16.77 -12.87
C ARG A 7 -20.37 17.14 -11.62
N ASP A 8 -20.68 18.42 -11.48
CA ASP A 8 -21.69 18.85 -10.51
C ASP A 8 -23.10 18.41 -10.93
N ILE A 9 -24.07 18.62 -10.04
CA ILE A 9 -25.47 18.22 -10.23
C ILE A 9 -26.14 18.92 -11.42
N GLU A 10 -25.60 20.07 -11.85
CA GLU A 10 -26.09 20.86 -12.99
C GLU A 10 -25.29 20.60 -14.28
N ASN A 11 -24.35 19.66 -14.25
CA ASN A 11 -23.46 19.34 -15.37
C ASN A 11 -22.58 20.54 -15.81
N SER A 12 -22.39 21.54 -14.95
CA SER A 12 -21.91 22.88 -15.31
C SER A 12 -20.39 23.02 -15.19
N SER A 13 -19.79 22.34 -14.21
CA SER A 13 -18.34 22.23 -14.05
C SER A 13 -17.88 20.83 -14.47
N VAL A 14 -16.94 20.79 -15.42
CA VAL A 14 -16.25 19.56 -15.80
C VAL A 14 -14.77 19.77 -15.52
N VAL A 15 -14.29 19.20 -14.42
CA VAL A 15 -12.84 19.05 -14.24
C VAL A 15 -12.42 17.83 -15.05
N ARG A 16 -11.50 18.05 -15.98
CA ARG A 16 -10.99 17.02 -16.89
C ARG A 16 -9.57 16.66 -16.48
N TRP A 17 -9.32 15.38 -16.25
CA TRP A 17 -7.98 14.86 -16.03
C TRP A 17 -7.57 13.99 -17.23
N PRO A 18 -6.71 14.51 -18.12
CA PRO A 18 -6.16 13.72 -19.22
C PRO A 18 -5.23 12.64 -18.64
N ALA A 19 -5.54 11.37 -18.86
CA ALA A 19 -4.74 10.25 -18.33
C ALA A 19 -3.28 10.25 -18.85
N ASP A 20 -3.04 10.84 -20.03
CA ASP A 20 -1.71 11.02 -20.60
C ASP A 20 -0.85 12.03 -19.83
N ARG A 21 -1.47 13.01 -19.17
CA ARG A 21 -0.78 14.02 -18.34
C ARG A 21 -0.45 13.55 -16.94
N PHE A 22 -0.91 12.37 -16.55
CA PHE A 22 -0.67 11.80 -15.25
C PHE A 22 0.77 11.32 -15.10
N SER A 23 1.72 12.16 -14.68
CA SER A 23 3.15 11.75 -14.63
C SER A 23 3.60 11.21 -13.28
N ASP A 24 2.82 11.43 -12.22
CA ASP A 24 3.22 11.15 -10.84
C ASP A 24 2.00 10.88 -9.97
N GLY A 25 2.16 10.01 -8.98
CA GLY A 25 1.16 9.63 -7.98
C GLY A 25 1.30 8.16 -7.61
N ASN A 26 0.39 7.69 -6.76
CA ASN A 26 0.46 6.35 -6.21
C ASN A 26 -0.75 5.50 -6.61
N ILE A 27 -0.51 4.20 -6.75
CA ILE A 27 -1.52 3.16 -6.70
C ILE A 27 -1.53 2.58 -5.29
N TYR A 28 -2.71 2.34 -4.75
CA TYR A 28 -2.90 1.68 -3.47
C TYR A 28 -3.76 0.44 -3.63
N ALA A 29 -3.58 -0.52 -2.73
CA ALA A 29 -4.36 -1.72 -2.62
C ALA A 29 -4.67 -2.01 -1.15
N ALA A 30 -5.93 -2.30 -0.86
CA ALA A 30 -6.41 -2.69 0.45
C ALA A 30 -7.56 -3.69 0.31
N ASP A 31 -7.89 -4.36 1.41
CA ASP A 31 -9.08 -5.19 1.51
C ASP A 31 -10.34 -4.32 1.26
N SER A 32 -11.37 -4.90 0.64
CA SER A 32 -12.59 -4.16 0.29
C SER A 32 -13.42 -3.71 1.49
N GLU A 33 -13.24 -4.34 2.65
CA GLU A 33 -13.91 -3.96 3.89
C GLU A 33 -13.15 -2.89 4.68
N SER A 34 -11.92 -2.57 4.28
CA SER A 34 -11.11 -1.54 4.93
C SER A 34 -11.73 -0.15 4.81
N ASN A 35 -11.68 0.62 5.90
CA ASN A 35 -12.16 1.99 5.96
C ASN A 35 -11.01 2.97 6.21
N ILE A 36 -10.22 3.18 5.15
CA ILE A 36 -8.93 3.86 5.21
C ILE A 36 -9.09 5.39 5.35
N ASP A 37 -8.51 5.95 6.40
CA ASP A 37 -8.15 7.35 6.50
C ASP A 37 -6.75 7.60 5.91
N TRP A 38 -6.73 8.03 4.65
CA TRP A 38 -5.49 8.34 3.92
C TRP A 38 -4.58 9.38 4.59
N SER A 39 -5.13 10.21 5.48
CA SER A 39 -4.34 11.21 6.21
C SER A 39 -3.66 10.63 7.46
N SER A 40 -4.15 9.49 7.93
CA SER A 40 -3.72 8.79 9.14
C SER A 40 -2.84 7.56 8.84
N LEU A 41 -2.33 7.42 7.62
CA LEU A 41 -1.38 6.35 7.30
C LEU A 41 -0.02 6.53 7.98
N GLU A 42 0.58 5.43 8.43
CA GLU A 42 1.94 5.31 8.95
C GLU A 42 2.66 4.09 8.36
N ALA A 43 3.98 4.10 8.32
CA ALA A 43 4.77 2.98 7.83
C ALA A 43 4.66 1.76 8.77
N ILE A 44 4.56 0.55 8.22
CA ILE A 44 4.71 -0.68 9.01
C ILE A 44 6.10 -0.75 9.64
N GLY A 45 6.18 -1.27 10.87
CA GLY A 45 7.37 -1.25 11.70
C GLY A 45 7.56 0.09 12.41
N ARG A 46 6.53 0.93 12.46
CA ARG A 46 6.52 2.21 13.20
C ARG A 46 5.24 2.40 14.00
N ASN A 47 5.42 2.88 15.22
CA ASN A 47 4.35 3.30 16.11
C ASN A 47 3.94 4.77 15.86
N LEU A 48 2.89 5.24 16.55
CA LEU A 48 2.38 6.62 16.45
C LEU A 48 3.41 7.73 16.77
N THR A 49 4.51 7.39 17.45
CA THR A 49 5.61 8.34 17.72
C THR A 49 6.75 8.24 16.70
N HIS A 50 6.54 7.50 15.62
CA HIS A 50 7.52 7.15 14.59
C HIS A 50 8.70 6.31 15.12
N GLY A 51 8.54 5.73 16.32
CA GLY A 51 9.47 4.79 16.91
C GLY A 51 9.39 3.44 16.23
N LYS A 52 10.52 2.74 16.12
CA LYS A 52 10.61 1.45 15.45
C LYS A 52 9.95 0.34 16.27
N VAL A 53 9.18 -0.50 15.58
CA VAL A 53 8.54 -1.72 16.06
C VAL A 53 8.95 -2.87 15.12
N ASN A 54 9.19 -4.06 15.67
CA ASN A 54 9.84 -5.17 14.92
C ASN A 54 8.93 -6.38 14.70
N ASN A 55 7.77 -6.43 15.36
CA ASN A 55 6.84 -7.57 15.31
C ASN A 55 5.81 -7.44 14.18
N ASP A 56 5.55 -6.23 13.67
CA ASP A 56 4.44 -5.94 12.75
C ASP A 56 4.45 -6.87 11.53
N PHE A 57 5.61 -7.14 10.93
CA PHE A 57 5.70 -8.01 9.75
C PHE A 57 5.31 -9.46 10.05
N GLY A 58 5.66 -9.96 11.24
CA GLY A 58 5.26 -11.28 11.71
C GLY A 58 3.77 -11.35 12.07
N GLU A 59 3.23 -10.24 12.57
CA GLU A 59 1.81 -10.10 12.90
C GLU A 59 0.95 -10.04 11.63
N ILE A 60 1.38 -9.29 10.61
CA ILE A 60 0.78 -9.31 9.28
C ILE A 60 0.77 -10.74 8.71
N ASP A 61 1.90 -11.45 8.81
CA ASP A 61 1.98 -12.83 8.35
C ASP A 61 1.03 -13.76 9.11
N ALA A 62 0.83 -13.54 10.41
CA ALA A 62 -0.13 -14.29 11.21
C ALA A 62 -1.58 -13.97 10.79
N LEU A 63 -1.92 -12.69 10.66
CA LEU A 63 -3.25 -12.22 10.28
C LEU A 63 -3.65 -12.68 8.87
N LEU A 64 -2.72 -12.68 7.93
CA LEU A 64 -2.93 -13.15 6.56
C LEU A 64 -2.79 -14.68 6.41
N ASN A 65 -2.47 -15.41 7.48
CA ASN A 65 -2.16 -16.85 7.46
C ASN A 65 -1.06 -17.22 6.44
N MET A 66 0.03 -16.44 6.43
CA MET A 66 1.15 -16.54 5.51
C MET A 66 2.49 -16.87 6.19
N THR A 67 2.54 -17.11 7.50
CA THR A 67 3.79 -17.35 8.27
C THR A 67 4.72 -18.41 7.69
N THR A 68 4.19 -19.43 6.98
CA THR A 68 5.01 -20.50 6.37
C THR A 68 5.28 -20.30 4.88
N PHE A 69 4.87 -19.17 4.31
CA PHE A 69 4.96 -18.92 2.88
C PHE A 69 6.38 -18.43 2.58
N VAL A 70 6.94 -18.89 1.46
CA VAL A 70 8.28 -18.47 1.02
C VAL A 70 8.28 -16.99 0.62
N ASP A 71 7.14 -16.48 0.20
CA ASP A 71 6.85 -15.10 -0.20
C ASP A 71 5.97 -14.38 0.83
N SER A 72 6.07 -14.75 2.11
CA SER A 72 5.41 -14.03 3.20
C SER A 72 5.89 -12.58 3.29
N VAL A 73 5.14 -11.73 3.98
CA VAL A 73 5.48 -10.31 4.14
C VAL A 73 6.80 -10.17 4.91
N SER A 74 7.00 -10.90 6.01
CA SER A 74 8.28 -10.85 6.72
C SER A 74 9.45 -11.34 5.86
N ALA A 75 9.26 -12.42 5.09
CA ALA A 75 10.30 -12.97 4.21
C ALA A 75 10.74 -12.01 3.09
N LEU A 76 9.83 -11.16 2.60
CA LEU A 76 10.09 -10.24 1.50
C LEU A 76 10.59 -8.86 1.93
N PHE A 77 10.16 -8.40 3.11
CA PHE A 77 10.41 -7.02 3.57
C PHE A 77 11.49 -6.93 4.64
N THR A 78 11.77 -8.01 5.40
CA THR A 78 12.67 -7.96 6.54
C THR A 78 13.93 -8.82 6.37
N ASN A 79 15.00 -8.43 7.05
CA ASN A 79 16.20 -9.25 7.20
C ASN A 79 16.04 -10.26 8.36
N SER A 80 17.07 -11.07 8.60
CA SER A 80 17.05 -12.10 9.67
C SER A 80 16.86 -11.55 11.09
N SER A 81 17.06 -10.25 11.30
CA SER A 81 16.86 -9.57 12.59
C SER A 81 15.45 -8.99 12.75
N GLY A 82 14.60 -9.10 11.72
CA GLY A 82 13.26 -8.49 11.68
C GLY A 82 13.25 -7.04 11.21
N ASP A 83 14.39 -6.48 10.80
CA ASP A 83 14.46 -5.09 10.34
C ASP A 83 14.12 -4.98 8.85
N PRO A 84 13.46 -3.90 8.39
CA PRO A 84 13.25 -3.66 6.97
C PRO A 84 14.56 -3.74 6.15
N ILE A 85 14.56 -4.50 5.05
CA ILE A 85 15.73 -4.62 4.15
C ILE A 85 16.00 -3.28 3.45
N ASN A 86 14.94 -2.68 2.94
CA ASN A 86 14.96 -1.38 2.25
C ASN A 86 13.76 -0.56 2.71
N THR A 87 13.95 0.75 2.77
CA THR A 87 12.89 1.71 3.01
C THR A 87 12.96 2.84 1.99
N THR A 88 11.84 3.51 1.77
CA THR A 88 11.78 4.78 1.02
C THR A 88 10.73 5.70 1.62
N ASN A 89 10.69 6.94 1.17
CA ASN A 89 9.63 7.86 1.53
C ASN A 89 8.60 7.89 0.41
N PHE A 90 7.32 7.97 0.77
CA PHE A 90 6.23 8.19 -0.17
C PHE A 90 5.55 9.50 0.15
N LEU A 91 5.29 10.32 -0.87
CA LEU A 91 4.30 11.39 -0.73
C LEU A 91 2.92 10.73 -0.84
N VAL A 92 1.97 11.00 0.05
CA VAL A 92 0.61 10.45 0.02
C VAL A 92 -0.34 11.58 0.39
N PHE A 93 -1.16 12.04 -0.56
CA PHE A 93 -2.09 13.16 -0.38
C PHE A 93 -1.44 14.40 0.28
N LYS A 94 -0.22 14.73 -0.15
CA LYS A 94 0.63 15.84 0.35
C LYS A 94 1.26 15.62 1.74
N LYS A 95 1.09 14.46 2.36
CA LYS A 95 1.82 14.02 3.56
C LYS A 95 2.99 13.14 3.13
N THR A 96 4.21 13.43 3.59
CA THR A 96 5.33 12.50 3.38
C THR A 96 5.29 11.43 4.46
N LEU A 97 5.14 10.18 4.06
CA LEU A 97 5.38 9.01 4.89
C LEU A 97 6.86 8.67 4.81
N TYR A 98 7.52 8.59 5.97
CA TYR A 98 8.95 8.35 6.04
C TYR A 98 9.24 6.87 6.30
N ASP A 99 10.34 6.40 5.71
CA ASP A 99 10.90 5.09 5.98
C ASP A 99 9.89 3.92 5.82
N VAL A 100 9.04 4.01 4.80
CA VAL A 100 8.11 2.95 4.42
C VAL A 100 8.92 1.75 3.94
N PRO A 101 8.75 0.56 4.55
CA PRO A 101 9.40 -0.67 4.09
C PRO A 101 9.01 -1.00 2.67
N ILE A 102 9.97 -1.36 1.83
CA ILE A 102 9.73 -1.68 0.42
C ILE A 102 10.36 -3.01 -0.01
N THR A 103 9.70 -3.65 -0.98
CA THR A 103 10.24 -4.78 -1.74
C THR A 103 10.03 -4.56 -3.23
N ASN A 104 10.85 -5.19 -4.08
CA ASN A 104 10.63 -5.12 -5.52
C ASN A 104 9.29 -5.76 -5.86
N SER A 105 8.44 -5.05 -6.62
CA SER A 105 7.13 -5.57 -7.04
C SER A 105 7.30 -6.84 -7.89
N THR A 106 8.33 -6.85 -8.74
CA THR A 106 8.67 -7.98 -9.61
C THR A 106 10.16 -8.34 -9.52
N ASN A 107 10.78 -8.74 -10.63
CA ASN A 107 12.16 -9.24 -10.68
C ASN A 107 13.18 -8.13 -11.05
N ASN A 108 12.78 -6.87 -10.96
CA ASN A 108 13.61 -5.70 -11.24
C ASN A 108 13.36 -4.61 -10.19
N THR A 109 14.15 -3.55 -10.24
CA THR A 109 14.08 -2.42 -9.29
C THR A 109 13.32 -1.21 -9.83
N ASN A 110 12.65 -1.32 -10.98
CA ASN A 110 11.90 -0.20 -11.55
C ASN A 110 10.60 0.05 -10.79
N PHE A 111 10.02 -1.00 -10.22
CA PHE A 111 8.78 -0.95 -9.45
C PHE A 111 9.01 -1.58 -8.08
N VAL A 112 8.61 -0.83 -7.05
CA VAL A 112 8.68 -1.27 -5.66
C VAL A 112 7.29 -1.13 -5.04
N THR A 113 6.99 -2.02 -4.11
CA THR A 113 5.78 -1.97 -3.30
C THR A 113 6.17 -1.63 -1.87
N GLY A 114 5.53 -0.61 -1.32
CA GLY A 114 5.55 -0.27 0.09
C GLY A 114 4.34 -0.82 0.84
N ILE A 115 4.43 -0.83 2.17
CA ILE A 115 3.36 -1.26 3.07
C ILE A 115 3.20 -0.28 4.24
N THR A 116 1.97 0.13 4.48
CA THR A 116 1.54 1.06 5.52
C THR A 116 0.31 0.52 6.23
N TRP A 117 0.00 1.08 7.39
CA TRP A 117 -1.25 0.83 8.11
C TRP A 117 -1.99 2.14 8.36
N ASP A 118 -3.31 2.08 8.45
CA ASP A 118 -4.13 3.20 8.93
C ASP A 118 -4.14 3.21 10.46
N THR A 119 -3.77 4.34 11.05
CA THR A 119 -3.72 4.47 12.51
C THR A 119 -4.99 5.11 13.09
N SER A 120 -6.04 5.28 12.30
CA SER A 120 -7.22 6.07 12.69
C SER A 120 -8.09 5.42 13.76
N ASP A 121 -8.06 4.09 13.86
CA ASP A 121 -8.80 3.28 14.84
C ASP A 121 -7.91 2.55 15.86
N ASP A 122 -6.60 2.81 15.83
CA ASP A 122 -5.62 2.31 16.79
C ASP A 122 -5.94 2.71 18.24
N THR A 123 -5.74 1.79 19.18
CA THR A 123 -5.96 2.01 20.61
C THR A 123 -4.71 1.86 21.47
N ASN A 124 -3.61 1.34 20.92
CA ASN A 124 -2.44 0.94 21.70
C ASN A 124 -1.11 1.56 21.22
N GLY A 125 -1.11 2.18 20.05
CA GLY A 125 -0.02 2.99 19.54
C GLY A 125 0.80 2.34 18.43
N GLU A 126 0.55 1.08 18.08
CA GLU A 126 1.28 0.32 17.06
C GLU A 126 0.37 -0.68 16.35
N PHE A 127 0.72 -1.06 15.12
CA PHE A 127 0.01 -2.14 14.43
C PHE A 127 0.16 -3.44 15.20
N ASP A 128 -0.94 -4.14 15.47
CA ASP A 128 -0.87 -5.44 16.13
C ASP A 128 -2.04 -6.38 15.79
N VAL A 129 -1.95 -7.63 16.24
CA VAL A 129 -2.97 -8.67 15.96
C VAL A 129 -4.29 -8.46 16.70
N GLY A 130 -4.29 -7.68 17.78
CA GLY A 130 -5.42 -7.38 18.63
C GLY A 130 -6.36 -6.36 17.99
N ASP A 131 -5.81 -5.23 17.55
CA ASP A 131 -6.56 -4.14 16.93
C ASP A 131 -6.82 -4.44 15.44
N LYS A 132 -5.85 -5.08 14.76
CA LYS A 132 -5.99 -5.57 13.37
C LYS A 132 -6.41 -4.44 12.44
N GLU A 133 -5.57 -3.43 12.37
CA GLU A 133 -5.80 -2.20 11.61
C GLU A 133 -5.73 -2.44 10.10
N ASP A 134 -6.24 -1.47 9.35
CA ASP A 134 -6.29 -1.52 7.90
C ASP A 134 -4.91 -1.50 7.25
N LEU A 135 -4.60 -2.54 6.47
CA LEU A 135 -3.35 -2.63 5.71
C LEU A 135 -3.49 -2.02 4.32
N VAL A 136 -2.51 -1.19 3.96
CA VAL A 136 -2.43 -0.55 2.65
C VAL A 136 -1.09 -0.87 1.99
N PHE A 137 -1.14 -1.52 0.83
CA PHE A 137 0.00 -1.69 -0.05
C PHE A 137 0.01 -0.56 -1.06
N LEU A 138 1.17 0.01 -1.36
CA LEU A 138 1.27 1.14 -2.29
C LEU A 138 2.47 1.03 -3.22
N ALA A 139 2.33 1.60 -4.42
CA ALA A 139 3.41 1.72 -5.39
C ALA A 139 3.33 3.07 -6.12
N GLU A 140 4.48 3.69 -6.38
CA GLU A 140 4.56 4.90 -7.20
C GLU A 140 4.37 4.55 -8.69
N ILE A 141 3.72 5.46 -9.41
CA ILE A 141 3.63 5.42 -10.86
C ILE A 141 4.98 5.81 -11.45
N ASN A 142 5.60 4.87 -12.15
CA ASN A 142 6.88 5.02 -12.82
C ASN A 142 6.71 4.70 -14.31
N LYS A 143 6.31 5.74 -15.07
CA LYS A 143 5.88 5.59 -16.46
C LYS A 143 6.91 4.97 -17.40
N ASN A 144 6.39 4.17 -18.33
CA ASN A 144 7.14 3.63 -19.47
C ASN A 144 8.44 2.89 -19.04
N LYS A 145 8.34 2.06 -17.99
CA LYS A 145 9.45 1.23 -17.50
C LYS A 145 9.22 -0.23 -17.80
N THR A 146 10.32 -0.95 -17.99
CA THR A 146 10.30 -2.41 -18.13
C THR A 146 9.85 -3.04 -16.82
N GLY A 147 8.70 -3.73 -16.84
CA GLY A 147 8.23 -4.58 -15.76
C GLY A 147 8.53 -6.06 -16.03
N ALA A 148 7.77 -6.95 -15.40
CA ALA A 148 7.96 -8.39 -15.50
C ALA A 148 7.72 -8.93 -16.91
N TYR A 149 6.67 -8.44 -17.59
CA TYR A 149 6.18 -9.02 -18.85
C TYR A 149 6.05 -8.02 -19.99
N GLY A 150 6.60 -6.82 -19.84
CA GLY A 150 6.44 -5.76 -20.83
C GLY A 150 6.85 -4.39 -20.29
N VAL A 151 6.27 -3.36 -20.88
CA VAL A 151 6.45 -1.97 -20.46
C VAL A 151 5.16 -1.51 -19.78
N TYR A 152 5.29 -1.00 -18.56
CA TYR A 152 4.18 -0.59 -17.71
C TYR A 152 4.44 0.79 -17.11
N ASP A 153 3.39 1.34 -16.52
CA ASP A 153 3.46 2.57 -15.74
C ASP A 153 3.48 2.31 -14.23
N TYR A 154 3.08 1.11 -13.78
CA TYR A 154 3.16 0.68 -12.39
C TYR A 154 3.15 -0.85 -12.31
N GLU A 155 3.75 -1.39 -11.26
CA GLU A 155 3.56 -2.77 -10.80
C GLU A 155 3.49 -2.75 -9.27
N ILE A 156 2.52 -3.47 -8.70
CA ILE A 156 2.32 -3.59 -7.26
C ILE A 156 2.24 -5.08 -6.90
N ARG A 157 2.93 -5.48 -5.82
CA ARG A 157 2.90 -6.83 -5.26
C ARG A 157 2.02 -6.85 -4.03
N ILE A 158 0.90 -7.55 -4.12
CA ILE A 158 -0.09 -7.62 -3.05
C ILE A 158 -0.23 -9.08 -2.62
N PRO A 159 -0.18 -9.39 -1.32
CA PRO A 159 -0.47 -10.73 -0.84
C PRO A 159 -1.86 -11.18 -1.29
N ALA A 160 -1.97 -12.37 -1.87
CA ALA A 160 -3.26 -12.89 -2.33
C ALA A 160 -4.29 -13.03 -1.19
N LYS A 161 -3.80 -13.12 0.05
CA LYS A 161 -4.59 -13.23 1.28
C LYS A 161 -5.12 -11.90 1.80
N LEU A 162 -4.65 -10.76 1.27
CA LEU A 162 -5.19 -9.45 1.61
C LEU A 162 -6.69 -9.36 1.32
N ARG A 163 -7.19 -10.08 0.31
CA ARG A 163 -8.61 -10.09 -0.08
C ARG A 163 -9.55 -10.74 0.94
N GLU A 164 -8.99 -11.42 1.94
CA GLU A 164 -9.71 -12.13 3.00
C GLU A 164 -9.28 -11.56 4.36
N TYR A 165 -8.82 -10.30 4.42
CA TYR A 165 -8.20 -9.75 5.61
C TYR A 165 -9.24 -9.63 6.73
N TYR A 166 -10.42 -9.07 6.46
CA TYR A 166 -11.50 -8.97 7.46
C TYR A 166 -12.49 -10.14 7.42
N ASP A 167 -13.08 -10.42 6.26
CA ASP A 167 -14.06 -11.49 6.09
C ASP A 167 -13.59 -12.54 5.08
N ALA A 168 -13.58 -13.81 5.47
CA ALA A 168 -13.23 -14.90 4.57
C ALA A 168 -14.26 -15.15 3.43
N ASN A 169 -15.46 -14.56 3.54
CA ASN A 169 -16.52 -14.65 2.54
C ASN A 169 -16.53 -13.49 1.56
N SER A 170 -15.87 -12.38 1.90
CA SER A 170 -15.49 -11.36 0.94
C SER A 170 -14.11 -11.70 0.39
N ARG A 171 -13.89 -11.50 -0.90
CA ARG A 171 -12.66 -11.94 -1.59
C ARG A 171 -12.16 -10.90 -2.57
N GLU A 172 -12.19 -9.65 -2.15
CA GLU A 172 -11.91 -8.52 -3.02
C GLU A 172 -10.81 -7.64 -2.45
N VAL A 173 -9.98 -7.12 -3.36
CA VAL A 173 -9.03 -6.06 -3.06
C VAL A 173 -9.45 -4.89 -3.91
N VAL A 174 -9.53 -3.71 -3.29
CA VAL A 174 -9.86 -2.47 -3.99
C VAL A 174 -8.56 -1.75 -4.34
N LEU A 175 -8.49 -1.30 -5.59
CA LEU A 175 -7.39 -0.47 -6.06
C LEU A 175 -7.81 0.99 -6.05
N TYR A 176 -6.98 1.83 -5.43
CA TYR A 176 -7.12 3.28 -5.43
C TYR A 176 -6.00 3.91 -6.24
N VAL A 177 -6.27 5.06 -6.82
CA VAL A 177 -5.29 5.85 -7.56
C VAL A 177 -5.30 7.27 -6.99
N GLU A 178 -4.18 7.72 -6.44
CA GLU A 178 -4.00 9.13 -6.09
C GLU A 178 -3.72 9.90 -7.38
N LEU A 179 -4.54 10.92 -7.64
CA LEU A 179 -4.32 11.83 -8.75
C LEU A 179 -3.59 13.10 -8.28
N ARG A 180 -2.37 13.34 -8.80
CA ARG A 180 -1.57 14.57 -8.59
C ARG A 180 -1.57 15.49 -9.80
#